data_AF-F0SQC4-F1
#
_entry.id   AF-F0SQC4-F1
#
_cell.length_a   1.000
_cell.length_b   1.000
_cell.length_c   1.000
_cell.angle_alpha   90.00
_cell.angle_beta   90.00
_cell.angle_gamma   90.00
#
_symmetry.space_group_name_H-M   'P 1'
#
loop_
_entity.id
_entity.type
_entity.pdbx_description
1 polymer ?
#
loop_
_entity_poly.entity_id
_entity_poly.type
_entity_poly.pdbx_seq_one_letter_code
_entity_poly.pdbx_strand_id
1 'polypeptide(L)'
;MSAATMFPDERTNRRRKVILTVCLVLSVVGSLTAVGIRWESGADTQNQLVRVMYAVVTDYLDKNEGAWPGSWEDLEQMPPSGYWYEPVDYPLVKQQVEIDFDPDLKQMSGQPPREFTAIRAKNPVLDYSRDPRLVELLNKVREYHGSSPEVKSNQPEA
;
A
#
# COMPACT_ATOMS: atom_id res chain seq x y z
N MET A 1 -10.89 70.44 32.29
CA MET A 1 -10.34 69.23 31.66
C MET A 1 -11.51 68.28 31.40
N SER A 2 -12.04 68.27 30.18
CA SER A 2 -13.19 67.42 29.81
C SER A 2 -12.65 66.16 29.13
N ALA A 3 -12.83 65.01 29.78
CA ALA A 3 -12.53 63.70 29.22
C ALA A 3 -13.67 63.28 28.30
N ALA A 4 -13.45 63.34 26.99
CA ALA A 4 -14.36 62.78 26.01
C ALA A 4 -14.22 61.25 26.04
N THR A 5 -15.16 60.57 26.71
CA THR A 5 -15.34 59.13 26.61
C THR A 5 -15.84 58.79 25.21
N MET A 6 -14.90 58.36 24.37
CA MET A 6 -15.16 57.86 23.02
C MET A 6 -15.83 56.49 23.13
N PHE A 7 -17.16 56.45 23.08
CA PHE A 7 -17.91 55.20 23.01
C PHE A 7 -17.61 54.50 21.68
N PRO A 8 -17.14 53.25 21.69
CA PRO A 8 -16.83 52.53 20.45
C PRO A 8 -18.11 52.31 19.65
N ASP A 9 -18.10 52.81 18.41
CA ASP A 9 -19.21 52.71 17.45
C ASP A 9 -19.66 51.25 17.29
N GLU A 10 -20.89 50.98 17.70
CA GLU A 10 -21.55 49.66 17.73
C GLU A 10 -21.55 48.99 16.34
N ARG A 11 -21.53 49.80 15.27
CA ARG A 11 -21.43 49.31 13.88
C ARG A 11 -20.09 48.63 13.61
N THR A 12 -19.01 49.11 14.23
CA THR A 12 -17.66 48.56 14.07
C THR A 12 -17.55 47.19 14.73
N ASN A 13 -18.18 47.01 15.89
CA ASN A 13 -18.24 45.72 16.57
C ASN A 13 -19.08 44.69 15.80
N ARG A 14 -20.21 45.10 15.19
CA ARG A 14 -21.01 44.21 14.34
C ARG A 14 -20.23 43.76 13.11
N ARG A 15 -19.51 44.68 12.44
CA ARG A 15 -18.65 44.35 11.28
C ARG A 15 -17.51 43.40 11.65
N ARG A 16 -16.82 43.64 12.77
CA ARG A 16 -15.75 42.75 13.27
C ARG A 16 -16.27 41.34 13.57
N LYS A 17 -17.43 41.22 14.21
CA LYS A 17 -18.07 39.91 14.47
C LYS A 17 -18.37 39.18 13.18
N VAL A 18 -18.98 39.85 12.19
CA VAL A 18 -19.28 39.24 10.89
C VAL A 18 -18.02 38.77 10.17
N ILE A 19 -16.95 39.58 10.14
CA ILE A 19 -15.69 39.22 9.50
C ILE A 19 -15.07 37.98 10.19
N LEU A 20 -15.00 37.97 11.52
CA LEU A 20 -14.45 36.83 12.27
C LEU A 20 -15.27 35.55 12.06
N THR A 21 -16.60 35.65 12.03
CA THR A 21 -17.46 34.49 11.74
C THR A 21 -17.23 33.95 10.34
N VAL A 22 -17.11 34.82 9.32
CA VAL A 22 -16.81 34.40 7.95
C VAL A 22 -15.45 33.74 7.86
N CYS A 23 -14.40 34.31 8.47
CA CYS A 23 -13.08 33.70 8.51
C CYS A 23 -13.10 32.32 9.19
N LEU A 24 -13.81 32.18 10.31
CA LEU A 24 -13.91 30.91 11.02
C LEU A 24 -14.63 29.84 10.19
N VAL A 25 -15.74 30.20 9.54
CA VAL A 25 -16.48 29.29 8.64
C VAL A 25 -15.61 28.86 7.47
N LEU A 26 -14.88 29.77 6.82
CA LEU A 26 -13.99 29.43 5.72
C LEU A 26 -12.85 28.51 6.16
N SER A 27 -12.25 28.75 7.34
CA SER A 27 -11.21 27.87 7.88
C SER A 27 -11.74 26.46 8.19
N VAL A 28 -12.95 26.36 8.75
CA VAL A 28 -13.57 25.06 9.05
C VAL A 28 -13.94 24.32 7.76
N VAL A 29 -14.58 24.98 6.80
CA VAL A 29 -14.95 24.38 5.51
C VAL A 29 -13.71 23.95 4.73
N GLY A 30 -12.69 24.80 4.66
CA GLY A 30 -11.42 24.48 4.01
C GLY A 30 -10.72 23.26 4.63
N SER A 31 -10.74 23.16 5.96
CA SER A 31 -10.18 22.01 6.70
C SER A 31 -10.96 20.73 6.41
N LEU A 32 -12.30 20.79 6.39
CA LEU A 32 -13.15 19.64 6.08
C LEU A 32 -12.98 19.17 4.63
N THR A 33 -12.86 20.07 3.66
CA THR A 33 -12.57 19.70 2.27
C THR A 33 -11.20 19.05 2.10
N ALA A 34 -10.16 19.54 2.79
CA ALA A 34 -8.83 18.95 2.72
C ALA A 34 -8.78 17.53 3.30
N VAL A 35 -9.53 17.28 4.38
CA VAL A 35 -9.65 15.94 4.98
C VAL A 35 -10.47 15.00 4.10
N GLY A 36 -11.59 15.48 3.53
CA GLY A 36 -12.44 14.67 2.63
C GLY A 36 -11.72 14.21 1.37
N ILE A 37 -10.99 15.11 0.69
CA ILE A 37 -10.22 14.79 -0.52
C ILE A 37 -9.11 13.76 -0.22
N ARG A 38 -8.53 13.79 0.98
CA ARG A 38 -7.48 12.84 1.37
C ARG A 38 -8.05 11.44 1.67
N TRP A 39 -9.24 11.35 2.26
CA TRP A 39 -9.89 10.08 2.54
C TRP A 39 -10.41 9.40 1.26
N GLU A 40 -10.79 10.18 0.26
CA GLU A 40 -11.23 9.66 -1.05
C GLU A 40 -10.06 9.25 -1.96
N SER A 41 -8.80 9.46 -1.52
CA SER A 41 -7.64 9.01 -2.28
C SER A 41 -7.54 7.48 -2.17
N GLY A 42 -7.97 6.78 -3.22
CA GLY A 42 -7.88 5.31 -3.36
C GLY A 42 -6.46 4.72 -3.27
N ALA A 43 -5.46 5.53 -2.89
CA ALA A 43 -4.11 5.09 -2.56
C ALA A 43 -4.13 4.06 -1.42
N ASP A 44 -4.89 4.30 -0.34
CA ASP A 44 -4.96 3.36 0.80
C ASP A 44 -5.55 2.00 0.38
N THR A 45 -6.57 2.02 -0.48
CA THR A 45 -7.15 0.81 -1.07
C THR A 45 -6.13 0.08 -1.94
N GLN A 46 -5.49 0.75 -2.88
CA GLN A 46 -4.49 0.14 -3.78
C GLN A 46 -3.34 -0.52 -3.00
N ASN A 47 -2.84 0.17 -1.98
CA ASN A 47 -1.79 -0.35 -1.10
C ASN A 47 -2.21 -1.62 -0.38
N GLN A 48 -3.45 -1.65 0.10
CA GLN A 48 -3.99 -2.83 0.77
C GLN A 48 -4.15 -4.01 -0.21
N LEU A 49 -4.56 -3.76 -1.45
CA LEU A 49 -4.71 -4.82 -2.46
C LEU A 49 -3.36 -5.43 -2.87
N VAL A 50 -2.31 -4.64 -3.02
CA VAL A 50 -0.95 -5.15 -3.28
C VAL A 50 -0.49 -6.07 -2.14
N ARG A 51 -0.72 -5.65 -0.89
CA ARG A 51 -0.37 -6.44 0.30
C ARG A 51 -1.13 -7.76 0.38
N VAL A 52 -2.42 -7.73 0.06
CA VAL A 52 -3.23 -8.94 -0.06
C VAL A 52 -2.63 -9.86 -1.12
N MET A 53 -2.19 -9.29 -2.25
CA MET A 53 -1.63 -10.09 -3.34
C MET A 53 -0.29 -10.72 -3.02
N TYR A 54 0.58 -10.06 -2.25
CA TYR A 54 1.78 -10.73 -1.75
C TYR A 54 1.44 -12.00 -0.99
N ALA A 55 0.45 -11.93 -0.11
CA ALA A 55 0.09 -13.04 0.74
C ALA A 55 -0.67 -14.15 0.00
N VAL A 56 -1.56 -13.81 -0.94
CA VAL A 56 -2.24 -14.79 -1.81
C VAL A 56 -1.24 -15.53 -2.71
N VAL A 57 -0.25 -14.82 -3.27
CA VAL A 57 0.78 -15.46 -4.11
C VAL A 57 1.72 -16.32 -3.26
N THR A 58 2.05 -15.91 -2.03
CA THR A 58 2.75 -16.78 -1.07
C THR A 58 1.98 -18.07 -0.82
N ASP A 59 0.67 -17.98 -0.52
CA ASP A 59 -0.18 -19.15 -0.32
C ASP A 59 -0.25 -20.02 -1.59
N TYR A 60 -0.25 -19.41 -2.77
CA TYR A 60 -0.24 -20.12 -4.06
C TYR A 60 1.06 -20.91 -4.25
N LEU A 61 2.21 -20.29 -3.97
CA LEU A 61 3.51 -20.96 -4.00
C LEU A 61 3.53 -22.16 -3.04
N ASP A 62 2.99 -21.99 -1.83
CA ASP A 62 2.88 -23.09 -0.86
C ASP A 62 2.03 -24.27 -1.36
N LYS A 63 0.84 -23.98 -1.92
CA LYS A 63 -0.08 -25.03 -2.38
C LYS A 63 0.36 -25.70 -3.68
N ASN A 64 1.17 -25.01 -4.49
CA ASN A 64 1.59 -25.48 -5.81
C ASN A 64 3.11 -25.76 -5.89
N GLU A 65 3.72 -26.15 -4.78
CA GLU A 65 5.12 -26.61 -4.71
C GLU A 65 6.13 -25.63 -5.34
N GLY A 66 5.91 -24.34 -5.11
CA GLY A 66 6.77 -23.27 -5.62
C GLY A 66 6.44 -22.80 -7.04
N ALA A 67 5.40 -23.33 -7.69
CA ALA A 67 4.96 -22.80 -8.98
C ALA A 67 4.43 -21.37 -8.83
N TRP A 68 4.93 -20.45 -9.66
CA TRP A 68 4.38 -19.10 -9.76
C TRP A 68 3.02 -19.14 -10.49
N PRO A 69 2.03 -18.31 -10.10
CA PRO A 69 0.76 -18.23 -10.84
C PRO A 69 1.00 -17.84 -12.29
N GLY A 70 0.35 -18.53 -13.23
CA GLY A 70 0.43 -18.21 -14.66
C GLY A 70 -0.70 -17.28 -15.12
N SER A 71 -1.71 -17.08 -14.27
CA SER A 71 -2.90 -16.31 -14.62
C SER A 71 -3.65 -15.78 -13.39
N TRP A 72 -4.62 -14.92 -13.64
CA TRP A 72 -5.55 -14.49 -12.59
C TRP A 72 -6.48 -15.63 -12.16
N GLU A 73 -6.84 -16.50 -13.08
CA GLU A 73 -7.71 -17.66 -12.85
C GLU A 73 -7.10 -18.62 -11.83
N ASP A 74 -5.76 -18.77 -11.83
CA ASP A 74 -5.03 -19.56 -10.85
C ASP A 74 -5.18 -18.99 -9.43
N LEU A 75 -5.17 -17.67 -9.31
CA LEU A 75 -5.33 -16.96 -8.02
C LEU A 75 -6.78 -16.99 -7.55
N GLU A 76 -7.76 -16.80 -8.44
CA GLU A 76 -9.18 -16.81 -8.12
C GLU A 76 -9.67 -18.15 -7.55
N GLN A 77 -9.03 -19.25 -7.94
CA GLN A 77 -9.34 -20.59 -7.44
C GLN A 77 -8.76 -20.86 -6.05
N MET A 78 -7.92 -19.96 -5.52
CA MET A 78 -7.35 -20.12 -4.19
C MET A 78 -8.38 -19.77 -3.11
N PRO A 79 -8.81 -20.73 -2.28
CA PRO A 79 -9.64 -20.39 -1.12
C PRO A 79 -8.81 -19.51 -0.17
N PRO A 80 -9.39 -18.43 0.38
CA PRO A 80 -8.69 -17.56 1.31
C PRO A 80 -8.22 -18.37 2.53
N SER A 81 -6.92 -18.62 2.63
CA SER A 81 -6.33 -19.31 3.79
C SER A 81 -6.06 -18.29 4.91
N GLY A 82 -7.09 -17.97 5.69
CA GLY A 82 -6.93 -17.22 6.93
C GLY A 82 -8.03 -16.20 7.22
N TYR A 83 -8.12 -15.80 8.49
CA TYR A 83 -9.11 -14.84 9.01
C TYR A 83 -8.91 -13.39 8.53
N TRP A 84 -7.83 -13.12 7.80
CA TRP A 84 -7.41 -11.75 7.43
C TRP A 84 -7.88 -11.33 6.04
N TYR A 85 -8.41 -12.27 5.25
CA TYR A 85 -8.98 -12.00 3.95
C TYR A 85 -10.49 -11.99 4.10
N GLU A 86 -11.09 -10.79 4.20
CA GLU A 86 -12.41 -10.64 3.59
C GLU A 86 -12.34 -11.17 2.14
N PRO A 87 -13.43 -11.72 1.58
CA PRO A 87 -13.40 -12.27 0.24
C PRO A 87 -12.71 -11.28 -0.72
N VAL A 88 -11.63 -11.76 -1.37
CA VAL A 88 -10.83 -10.91 -2.25
C VAL A 88 -11.71 -10.44 -3.40
N ASP A 89 -11.91 -9.12 -3.50
CA ASP A 89 -12.58 -8.50 -4.64
C ASP A 89 -11.63 -8.50 -5.84
N TYR A 90 -11.55 -9.64 -6.52
CA TYR A 90 -10.70 -9.81 -7.71
C TYR A 90 -10.98 -8.79 -8.81
N PRO A 91 -12.24 -8.41 -9.13
CA PRO A 91 -12.51 -7.30 -10.03
C PRO A 91 -11.79 -6.00 -9.65
N LEU A 92 -11.83 -5.61 -8.37
CA LEU A 92 -11.14 -4.42 -7.88
C LEU A 92 -9.61 -4.59 -7.91
N VAL A 93 -9.11 -5.75 -7.49
CA VAL A 93 -7.67 -6.08 -7.54
C VAL A 93 -7.14 -5.98 -8.96
N LYS A 94 -7.80 -6.61 -9.96
CA LYS A 94 -7.40 -6.56 -11.37
C LYS A 94 -7.38 -5.14 -11.92
N GLN A 95 -8.22 -4.24 -11.41
CA GLN A 95 -8.22 -2.83 -11.80
C GLN A 95 -7.01 -2.08 -11.25
N GLN A 96 -6.50 -2.46 -10.08
CA GLN A 96 -5.56 -1.67 -9.28
C GLN A 96 -4.15 -2.25 -9.17
N VAL A 97 -4.00 -3.56 -9.31
CA VAL A 97 -2.76 -4.33 -9.17
C VAL A 97 -2.36 -4.89 -10.52
N GLU A 98 -1.07 -4.86 -10.80
CA GLU A 98 -0.42 -5.53 -11.91
C GLU A 98 0.44 -6.68 -11.35
N ILE A 99 0.30 -7.86 -11.94
CA ILE A 99 1.09 -9.03 -11.65
C ILE A 99 1.79 -9.45 -12.94
N ASP A 100 3.11 -9.61 -12.86
CA ASP A 100 3.87 -10.33 -13.86
C ASP A 100 3.66 -11.83 -13.63
N PHE A 101 2.98 -12.49 -14.57
CA PHE A 101 2.70 -13.92 -14.51
C PHE A 101 3.79 -14.78 -15.17
N ASP A 102 4.80 -14.15 -15.79
CA ASP A 102 5.95 -14.85 -16.37
C ASP A 102 7.29 -14.22 -15.92
N PRO A 103 7.51 -14.03 -14.60
CA PRO A 103 8.75 -13.45 -14.13
C PRO A 103 9.89 -14.49 -14.18
N ASP A 104 11.13 -14.02 -14.34
CA ASP A 104 12.31 -14.85 -14.12
C ASP A 104 12.46 -15.15 -12.61
N LEU A 105 11.95 -16.30 -12.17
CA LEU A 105 11.96 -16.74 -10.77
C LEU A 105 13.37 -16.88 -10.20
N LYS A 106 14.35 -17.27 -11.05
CA LYS A 106 15.74 -17.41 -10.63
C LYS A 106 16.33 -16.05 -10.34
N GLN A 107 16.11 -15.07 -11.22
CA GLN A 107 16.51 -13.68 -10.97
C GLN A 107 15.79 -13.11 -9.75
N MET A 108 14.47 -13.31 -9.67
CA MET A 108 13.62 -12.79 -8.59
C MET A 108 14.04 -13.32 -7.21
N SER A 109 14.47 -14.58 -7.12
CA SER A 109 15.00 -15.15 -5.87
C SER A 109 16.19 -14.33 -5.31
N GLY A 110 17.02 -13.75 -6.18
CA GLY A 110 18.16 -12.93 -5.79
C GLY A 110 17.84 -11.47 -5.49
N GLN A 111 16.62 -11.00 -5.81
CA GLN A 111 16.28 -9.58 -5.70
C GLN A 111 16.06 -9.15 -4.24
N PRO A 112 16.55 -7.96 -3.83
CA PRO A 112 16.12 -7.33 -2.60
C PRO A 112 14.69 -6.76 -2.73
N PRO A 113 13.95 -6.55 -1.62
CA PRO A 113 12.58 -6.04 -1.66
C PRO A 113 12.37 -4.75 -2.47
N ARG A 114 13.34 -3.85 -2.47
CA ARG A 114 13.29 -2.57 -3.23
C ARG A 114 13.34 -2.73 -4.75
N GLU A 115 13.81 -3.88 -5.24
CA GLU A 115 13.95 -4.18 -6.67
C GLU A 115 12.86 -5.14 -7.16
N PHE A 116 12.01 -5.63 -6.26
CA PHE A 116 10.90 -6.49 -6.60
C PHE A 116 9.81 -5.71 -7.35
N THR A 117 9.41 -6.22 -8.51
CA THR A 117 8.46 -5.55 -9.41
C THR A 117 7.34 -6.46 -9.91
N ALA A 118 7.39 -7.76 -9.63
CA ALA A 118 6.45 -8.75 -10.16
C ALA A 118 5.02 -8.57 -9.64
N ILE A 119 4.82 -7.89 -8.51
CA ILE A 119 3.49 -7.53 -8.01
C ILE A 119 3.55 -6.07 -7.55
N ARG A 120 2.78 -5.19 -8.19
CA ARG A 120 2.79 -3.74 -7.92
C ARG A 120 1.42 -3.10 -8.15
N ALA A 121 1.18 -1.95 -7.52
CA ALA A 121 0.05 -1.11 -7.89
C ALA A 121 0.28 -0.49 -9.27
N LYS A 122 -0.77 -0.37 -10.09
CA LYS A 122 -0.68 0.32 -11.39
C LYS A 122 -0.30 1.80 -11.27
N ASN A 123 -0.67 2.42 -10.15
CA ASN A 123 -0.33 3.80 -9.80
C ASN A 123 0.38 3.80 -8.43
N PRO A 124 1.69 3.51 -8.37
CA PRO A 124 2.39 3.34 -7.11
C PRO A 124 2.53 4.67 -6.37
N VAL A 125 1.96 4.74 -5.16
CA VAL A 125 2.09 5.90 -4.26
C VAL A 125 3.04 5.61 -3.08
N LEU A 126 3.20 4.34 -2.72
CA LEU A 126 4.03 3.91 -1.59
C LEU A 126 5.18 3.01 -2.01
N ASP A 127 6.23 3.03 -1.19
CA ASP A 127 7.34 2.08 -1.23
C ASP A 127 7.01 0.86 -0.36
N TYR A 128 6.94 -0.32 -0.98
CA TYR A 128 6.66 -1.59 -0.32
C TYR A 128 7.91 -2.35 0.14
N SER A 129 9.12 -1.78 -0.05
CA SER A 129 10.40 -2.46 0.26
C SER A 129 10.55 -2.89 1.73
N ARG A 130 9.75 -2.32 2.64
CA ARG A 130 9.73 -2.65 4.07
C ARG A 130 8.52 -3.47 4.50
N ASP A 131 7.65 -3.87 3.55
CA ASP A 131 6.46 -4.63 3.88
C ASP A 131 6.85 -6.07 4.27
N PRO A 132 6.46 -6.55 5.47
CA PRO A 132 6.84 -7.89 5.92
C PRO A 132 6.28 -8.99 5.01
N ARG A 133 5.13 -8.75 4.35
CA ARG A 133 4.52 -9.73 3.43
C ARG A 133 5.32 -9.88 2.14
N LEU A 134 5.91 -8.78 1.66
CA LEU A 134 6.83 -8.83 0.52
C LEU A 134 8.10 -9.61 0.87
N VAL A 135 8.64 -9.38 2.08
CA VAL A 135 9.82 -10.12 2.56
C VAL A 135 9.52 -11.61 2.66
N GLU A 136 8.34 -11.97 3.18
CA GLU A 136 7.87 -13.35 3.24
C GLU A 136 7.76 -13.99 1.86
N LEU A 137 7.09 -13.32 0.92
CA LEU A 137 6.99 -13.78 -0.48
C LEU A 137 8.37 -14.03 -1.10
N LEU A 138 9.31 -13.07 -0.96
CA LEU A 138 10.66 -13.22 -1.49
C LEU A 138 11.44 -14.36 -0.83
N ASN A 139 11.25 -14.57 0.47
CA ASN A 139 11.85 -15.72 1.15
C ASN A 139 11.28 -17.03 0.61
N LYS A 140 9.98 -17.06 0.30
CA LYS A 140 9.33 -18.22 -0.30
C LYS A 140 9.85 -18.53 -1.69
N VAL A 141 10.00 -17.50 -2.52
CA VAL A 141 10.61 -17.62 -3.85
C VAL A 141 12.05 -18.13 -3.74
N ARG A 142 12.83 -17.66 -2.75
CA ARG A 142 14.18 -18.17 -2.48
C ARG A 142 14.20 -19.62 -2.02
N GLU A 143 13.22 -20.04 -1.23
CA GLU A 143 13.11 -21.42 -0.76
C GLU A 143 12.99 -22.41 -1.94
N TYR A 144 12.13 -22.08 -2.92
CA TYR A 144 11.88 -22.95 -4.07
C TYR A 144 12.87 -22.77 -5.23
N HIS A 145 13.31 -21.54 -5.49
CA HIS A 145 14.06 -21.18 -6.72
C HIS A 145 15.45 -20.65 -6.44
N GLY A 146 15.80 -20.43 -5.17
CA GLY A 146 17.14 -20.07 -4.78
C GLY A 146 18.11 -21.20 -5.12
N SER A 147 19.22 -20.86 -5.74
CA SER A 147 20.33 -21.80 -5.86
C SER A 147 20.79 -22.13 -4.44
N SER A 148 20.54 -23.35 -3.97
CA SER A 148 21.11 -23.86 -2.72
C SER A 148 22.59 -23.49 -2.71
N PRO A 149 23.13 -22.85 -1.67
CA PRO A 149 24.54 -22.50 -1.66
C PRO A 149 25.31 -23.79 -1.86
N GLU A 150 26.02 -23.91 -2.98
CA GLU A 150 27.05 -24.92 -3.17
C GLU A 150 27.92 -24.87 -1.92
N VAL A 151 27.74 -25.83 -1.03
CA VAL A 151 28.64 -26.07 0.09
C VAL A 151 29.95 -26.44 -0.58
N LYS A 152 30.82 -25.45 -0.79
CA LYS A 152 32.23 -25.69 -1.12
C LYS A 152 32.78 -26.49 0.05
N SER A 153 32.76 -27.82 -0.11
CA SER A 153 33.43 -28.77 0.73
C SER A 153 34.90 -28.35 0.74
N ASN A 154 35.32 -27.72 1.84
CA ASN A 154 36.73 -27.51 2.11
C ASN A 154 37.34 -28.90 2.31
N GLN A 155 37.84 -29.46 1.22
CA GLN A 155 38.69 -30.64 1.23
C GLN A 155 39.99 -30.24 1.95
N PRO A 156 40.39 -30.91 3.04
CA PRO A 156 41.66 -30.61 3.69
C PRO A 156 42.77 -31.06 2.74
N GLU A 157 43.60 -30.11 2.30
CA GLU A 157 44.88 -30.45 1.67
C GLU A 157 45.73 -31.23 2.68
N ALA A 158 46.20 -32.38 2.22
CA ALA A 158 47.02 -33.34 2.96
C ALA A 158 48.49 -32.90 3.05
#